data_AF-A0A5C6P036-F1
#
_entry.id   AF-A0A5C6P036-F1
#
_cell.length_a   1.000
_cell.length_b   1.000
_cell.length_c   1.000
_cell.angle_alpha   90.00
_cell.angle_beta   90.00
_cell.angle_gamma   90.00
#
_symmetry.space_group_name_H-M   'P 1'
#
loop_
_entity.id
_entity.type
_entity.pdbx_description
1 polymer ?
#
loop_
_entity_poly.entity_id
_entity_poly.type
_entity_poly.pdbx_seq_one_letter_code
_entity_poly.pdbx_strand_id
1 'polypeptide(L)'
;MSAELDALAVVNQLRDLAADPMNRRAIVQDQGCLPGLILFLDHTNPQVVYSALLAIRYLAECRVNKEKLKGELGMMPSLQNVMQK
;
A
#
# COMPACT_ATOMS: atom_id res chain seq x y z
N MET A 1 16.59 -9.15 12.70
CA MET A 1 15.35 -9.89 13.01
C MET A 1 14.23 -9.00 13.58
N SER A 2 14.49 -7.82 14.19
CA SER A 2 13.44 -6.92 14.69
C SER A 2 12.74 -6.08 13.60
N ALA A 3 13.52 -5.45 12.71
CA ALA A 3 12.96 -4.50 11.72
C ALA A 3 12.00 -5.13 10.68
N GLU A 4 12.16 -6.41 10.35
CA GLU A 4 11.28 -7.11 9.40
C GLU A 4 9.91 -7.43 10.01
N LEU A 5 9.88 -7.76 11.31
CA LEU A 5 8.63 -7.94 12.06
C LEU A 5 7.89 -6.60 12.19
N ASP A 6 8.64 -5.51 12.36
CA ASP A 6 8.10 -4.15 12.43
C ASP A 6 7.45 -3.74 11.09
N ALA A 7 8.11 -4.00 9.96
CA ALA A 7 7.55 -3.69 8.64
C ALA A 7 6.24 -4.45 8.36
N LEU A 8 6.19 -5.75 8.69
CA LEU A 8 4.99 -6.56 8.52
C LEU A 8 3.85 -6.10 9.43
N ALA A 9 4.15 -5.75 10.69
CA ALA A 9 3.16 -5.24 11.63
C ALA A 9 2.55 -3.92 11.13
N VAL A 10 3.39 -2.98 10.66
CA VAL A 10 2.95 -1.68 10.16
C VAL A 10 2.07 -1.82 8.91
N VAL A 11 2.50 -2.61 7.92
CA VAL A 11 1.71 -2.77 6.70
C VAL A 11 0.39 -3.51 6.94
N ASN A 12 0.38 -4.45 7.91
CA ASN A 12 -0.86 -5.12 8.32
C ASN A 12 -1.86 -4.15 8.94
N GLN A 13 -1.40 -3.28 9.85
CA GLN A 13 -2.27 -2.25 10.43
C GLN A 13 -2.83 -1.32 9.36
N LEU A 14 -2.00 -0.89 8.40
CA LEU A 14 -2.46 -0.02 7.32
C LEU A 14 -3.47 -0.72 6.39
N ARG A 15 -3.26 -2.01 6.09
CA ARG A 15 -4.21 -2.85 5.36
C ARG A 15 -5.53 -2.95 6.10
N ASP A 16 -5.50 -3.21 7.41
CA ASP A 16 -6.72 -3.41 8.21
C ASP A 16 -7.51 -2.10 8.30
N LEU A 17 -6.83 -0.95 8.40
CA LEU A 17 -7.46 0.36 8.27
C LEU A 17 -8.09 0.56 6.88
N ALA A 18 -7.38 0.22 5.80
CA ALA A 18 -7.88 0.36 4.44
C ALA A 18 -9.06 -0.56 4.11
N ALA A 19 -9.17 -1.71 4.80
CA ALA A 19 -10.29 -2.63 4.64
C ALA A 19 -11.64 -1.95 4.97
N ASP A 20 -11.66 -1.04 5.96
CA ASP A 20 -12.81 -0.20 6.28
C ASP A 20 -13.01 0.91 5.22
N PRO A 21 -14.15 0.92 4.49
CA PRO A 21 -14.47 1.95 3.50
C PRO A 21 -14.40 3.40 4.00
N MET A 22 -14.65 3.64 5.29
CA MET A 22 -14.64 4.99 5.86
C MET A 22 -13.24 5.59 5.91
N ASN A 23 -12.21 4.76 6.09
CA ASN A 23 -10.82 5.21 6.21
C ASN A 23 -10.15 5.43 4.85
N ARG A 24 -10.63 4.78 3.78
CA ARG A 24 -9.95 4.76 2.47
C ARG A 24 -9.66 6.15 1.91
N ARG A 25 -10.58 7.10 2.08
CA ARG A 25 -10.38 8.48 1.60
C ARG A 25 -9.33 9.21 2.43
N ALA A 26 -9.39 9.07 3.76
CA ALA A 26 -8.44 9.72 4.66
C ALA A 26 -7.00 9.20 4.44
N ILE A 27 -6.84 7.88 4.29
CA ILE A 27 -5.53 7.25 4.02
C ILE A 27 -4.90 7.78 2.73
N VAL A 28 -5.68 7.89 1.66
CA VAL A 28 -5.17 8.39 0.36
C VAL A 28 -4.91 9.90 0.38
N GLN A 29 -5.57 10.64 1.27
CA GLN A 29 -5.32 12.07 1.46
C GLN A 29 -4.05 12.34 2.26
N ASP A 30 -3.72 11.47 3.22
CA ASP A 30 -2.48 11.52 3.97
C ASP A 30 -1.25 11.41 3.04
N GLN A 31 -0.31 12.35 3.19
CA GLN A 31 0.84 12.47 2.29
C GLN A 31 1.87 11.34 2.47
N GLY A 32 1.89 10.65 3.61
CA GLY A 32 2.87 9.60 3.90
C GLY A 32 2.40 8.20 3.52
N CYS A 33 1.09 7.97 3.50
CA CYS A 33 0.53 6.62 3.34
C CYS A 33 0.82 5.99 1.97
N LEU A 34 0.68 6.73 0.86
CA LEU A 34 0.95 6.16 -0.47
C LEU A 34 2.43 5.91 -0.73
N PRO A 35 3.36 6.86 -0.45
CA PRO A 35 4.79 6.58 -0.54
C PRO A 35 5.23 5.42 0.35
N GLY A 36 4.66 5.31 1.56
CA GLY A 36 4.92 4.20 2.47
C GLY A 36 4.49 2.85 1.89
N LEU A 37 3.29 2.76 1.31
CA LEU A 37 2.82 1.57 0.62
C LEU A 37 3.71 1.20 -0.58
N ILE A 38 4.15 2.18 -1.37
CA ILE A 38 5.06 1.98 -2.50
C ILE A 38 6.39 1.40 -2.02
N LEU A 39 6.93 1.90 -0.91
CA LEU A 39 8.18 1.40 -0.33
C LEU A 39 8.04 -0.08 0.11
N PHE A 40 6.90 -0.47 0.68
CA PHE A 40 6.65 -1.87 1.04
C PHE A 40 6.57 -2.83 -0.16
N LEU A 41 6.31 -2.35 -1.38
CA LEU A 41 6.29 -3.19 -2.59
C LEU A 41 7.68 -3.70 -3.00
N ASP A 42 8.75 -3.05 -2.55
CA ASP A 42 10.12 -3.50 -2.83
C ASP A 42 10.73 -4.35 -1.70
N HIS A 43 9.94 -4.68 -0.69
CA HIS A 43 10.40 -5.49 0.43
C HIS A 43 10.72 -6.93 0.00
N THR A 44 11.76 -7.54 0.59
CA THR A 44 12.19 -8.93 0.28
C THR A 44 11.22 -9.98 0.78
N ASN A 45 10.57 -9.73 1.91
CA ASN A 45 9.51 -10.58 2.47
C ASN A 45 8.20 -10.51 1.64
N PRO A 46 7.75 -11.62 1.01
CA PRO A 46 6.52 -11.64 0.22
C PRO A 46 5.25 -11.29 1.00
N GLN A 47 5.21 -11.54 2.31
CA GLN A 47 4.04 -11.22 3.14
C GLN A 47 3.85 -9.71 3.32
N VAL A 48 4.95 -8.96 3.36
CA VAL A 48 4.93 -7.49 3.41
C VAL A 48 4.38 -6.95 2.09
N VAL A 49 4.91 -7.44 0.96
CA VAL A 49 4.47 -7.05 -0.39
C VAL A 49 3.00 -7.39 -0.60
N TYR A 50 2.57 -8.61 -0.23
CA TYR A 50 1.17 -9.02 -0.34
C TYR A 50 0.24 -8.11 0.46
N SER A 51 0.60 -7.79 1.71
CA SER A 51 -0.22 -6.94 2.56
C SER A 51 -0.30 -5.50 2.02
N ALA A 52 0.79 -4.98 1.45
CA ALA A 52 0.80 -3.68 0.78
C ALA A 52 -0.10 -3.67 -0.46
N LEU A 53 0.00 -4.69 -1.33
CA LEU A 53 -0.87 -4.84 -2.50
C LEU A 53 -2.35 -4.91 -2.10
N LEU A 54 -2.65 -5.65 -1.04
CA LEU A 54 -4.00 -5.82 -0.53
C LEU A 54 -4.56 -4.48 0.00
N ALA A 55 -3.74 -3.71 0.73
CA ALA A 55 -4.09 -2.36 1.14
C ALA A 55 -4.37 -1.46 -0.08
N ILE A 56 -3.47 -1.44 -1.07
CA ILE A 56 -3.65 -0.65 -2.31
C ILE A 56 -4.94 -1.05 -3.04
N ARG A 57 -5.26 -2.35 -3.11
CA ARG A 57 -6.51 -2.86 -3.69
C ARG A 57 -7.72 -2.29 -2.97
N TYR A 58 -7.75 -2.35 -1.63
CA TYR A 58 -8.86 -1.79 -0.85
C TYR A 58 -9.01 -0.28 -1.08
N LEU A 59 -7.89 0.46 -1.10
CA LEU A 59 -7.93 1.89 -1.39
C LEU A 59 -8.48 2.18 -2.79
N ALA A 60 -8.14 1.35 -3.79
CA ALA A 60 -8.58 1.47 -5.17
C ALA A 60 -10.05 1.09 -5.41
N GLU A 61 -10.69 0.34 -4.51
CA GLU A 61 -12.15 0.11 -4.57
C GLU A 61 -12.93 1.43 -4.46
N CYS A 62 -12.36 2.44 -3.80
CA CYS A 62 -12.91 3.79 -3.79
C CYS A 62 -12.57 4.51 -5.09
N ARG A 63 -13.57 4.79 -5.94
CA ARG A 63 -13.34 5.39 -7.27
C ARG A 63 -12.56 6.70 -7.22
N VAL A 64 -12.84 7.55 -6.23
CA VAL A 64 -12.16 8.86 -6.06
C VAL A 64 -10.67 8.71 -5.73
N ASN A 65 -10.25 7.57 -5.18
CA ASN A 65 -8.85 7.32 -4.85
C ASN A 65 -8.02 6.89 -6.06
N LYS A 66 -8.65 6.34 -7.11
CA LYS A 66 -7.94 5.75 -8.25
C LYS A 66 -7.05 6.75 -8.97
N GLU A 67 -7.53 7.96 -9.20
CA GLU A 67 -6.74 9.01 -9.86
C GLU A 67 -5.53 9.41 -9.02
N LYS A 68 -5.70 9.52 -7.70
CA LYS A 68 -4.59 9.86 -6.80
C LYS A 68 -3.58 8.72 -6.69
N LEU A 69 -4.03 7.47 -6.60
CA LEU A 69 -3.15 6.29 -6.63
C LEU A 69 -2.34 6.23 -7.93
N LYS A 70 -2.98 6.43 -9.08
CA LYS A 70 -2.33 6.42 -10.39
C LYS A 70 -1.33 7.58 -10.55
N GLY A 71 -1.64 8.75 -9.97
CA GLY A 71 -0.80 9.95 -10.01
C GLY A 71 0.35 9.95 -9.01
N GLU A 72 0.34 9.06 -8.01
CA GLU A 72 1.42 8.98 -7.03
C GLU A 72 2.73 8.53 -7.68
N LEU A 73 3.80 9.26 -7.41
CA LEU A 73 5.10 9.02 -8.01
C LEU A 73 5.61 7.63 -7.62
N GLY A 74 5.92 6.80 -8.62
CA GLY A 74 6.45 5.45 -8.40
C GLY A 74 5.39 4.37 -8.20
N MET A 75 4.09 4.69 -8.07
CA MET A 75 3.04 3.67 -7.87
C MET A 75 2.97 2.69 -9.05
N MET A 76 2.78 3.21 -10.26
CA MET A 76 2.61 2.35 -11.45
C MET A 76 3.86 1.52 -11.76
N PRO A 77 5.09 2.07 -11.75
CA PRO A 77 6.30 1.28 -11.93
C PRO A 77 6.49 0.19 -10.86
N SER A 78 6.21 0.47 -9.59
CA SER A 78 6.35 -0.51 -8.52
C SER A 78 5.37 -1.67 -8.67
N LEU A 79 4.12 -1.40 -9.07
CA LEU A 79 3.15 -2.46 -9.38
C LEU A 79 3.60 -3.31 -10.58
N GLN A 80 4.15 -2.70 -11.62
CA GLN A 80 4.70 -3.43 -12.77
C GLN A 80 5.88 -4.32 -12.37
N ASN A 81 6.78 -3.82 -11.52
CA ASN A 81 7.92 -4.58 -11.01
C ASN A 81 7.46 -5.83 -10.23
N VAL A 82 6.45 -5.69 -9.37
CA VAL A 82 5.87 -6.82 -8.62
C VAL A 82 5.28 -7.88 -9.55
N MET A 83 4.69 -7.50 -10.69
CA MET A 83 4.16 -8.47 -11.66
C MET A 83 5.25 -9.25 -12.41
N GLN A 84 6.49 -8.77 -12.39
CA GLN A 84 7.64 -9.38 -13.06
C GLN A 84 8.53 -10.21 -12.14
N LYS A 85 8.30 -10.12 -10.82
CA LYS A 85 8.95 -10.97 -9.80
C LYS A 85 8.25 -12.34 -9.72
#